data_AF-A0A7X6ZUM8-F1
#
_entry.id   AF-A0A7X6ZUM8-F1
#
_cell.length_a   1.000
_cell.length_b   1.000
_cell.length_c   1.000
_cell.angle_alpha   90.00
_cell.angle_beta   90.00
_cell.angle_gamma   90.00
#
_symmetry.space_group_name_H-M   'P 1'
#
loop_
_entity.id
_entity.type
_entity.pdbx_description
1 polymer ?
#
loop_
_entity_poly.entity_id
_entity_poly.type
_entity_poly.pdbx_seq_one_letter_code
_entity_poly.pdbx_strand_id
1 'polypeptide(L)'
;MDKEIILKVIDNGCGMTSDVISGLLNTPYRSAKQRGFGLRNVNERLKMHYGVDHGLSIKSTINSGTSVEVRIPFRLSENAEQKLIHRGNS
;
A
#
# COMPACT_ATOMS: atom_id res chain seq x y z
N MET A 1 1.82 7.44 -20.33
CA MET A 1 2.04 6.82 -19.01
C MET A 1 1.21 7.60 -18.02
N ASP A 2 0.35 6.91 -17.28
CA ASP A 2 -0.44 7.54 -16.22
C ASP A 2 0.48 7.99 -15.09
N LYS A 3 0.16 9.13 -14.46
CA LYS A 3 0.91 9.61 -13.29
C LYS A 3 0.54 8.76 -12.08
N GLU A 4 1.51 8.44 -11.22
CA GLU A 4 1.29 7.65 -10.01
C GLU A 4 1.84 8.37 -8.77
N ILE A 5 1.20 8.13 -7.62
CA ILE A 5 1.77 8.45 -6.31
C ILE A 5 2.41 7.16 -5.77
N ILE A 6 3.67 7.26 -5.35
CA ILE A 6 4.41 6.19 -4.68
C ILE A 6 4.60 6.57 -3.21
N LEU A 7 4.01 5.80 -2.30
CA LEU A 7 4.28 5.93 -0.86
C LEU A 7 5.20 4.80 -0.43
N LYS A 8 6.31 5.16 0.22
CA LYS A 8 7.33 4.21 0.67
C LYS A 8 7.59 4.37 2.16
N VAL A 9 7.49 3.26 2.89
CA VAL A 9 7.88 3.16 4.30
C VAL A 9 9.12 2.27 4.39
N ILE A 10 10.13 2.72 5.13
CA ILE A 10 11.40 2.01 5.28
C ILE A 10 11.72 1.91 6.77
N ASP A 11 12.05 0.72 7.23
CA ASP A 11 12.61 0.47 8.56
C ASP A 11 13.97 -0.22 8.44
N ASN A 12 14.77 -0.10 9.49
CA ASN A 12 16.09 -0.71 9.65
C ASN A 12 16.06 -1.91 10.62
N GLY A 13 14.92 -2.58 10.75
CA GLY A 13 14.77 -3.72 11.65
C GLY A 13 15.50 -4.98 11.18
N CYS A 14 15.18 -6.13 11.78
CA CYS A 14 15.84 -7.40 11.49
C CYS A 14 15.59 -7.97 10.08
N GLY A 15 14.67 -7.39 9.31
CA GLY A 15 14.28 -7.87 7.99
C GLY A 15 13.54 -9.23 8.03
N MET A 16 13.21 -9.75 6.84
CA MET A 16 12.41 -10.96 6.64
C MET A 16 12.87 -11.72 5.40
N THR A 17 12.66 -13.04 5.39
CA THR A 17 12.87 -13.88 4.21
C THR A 17 11.71 -13.74 3.22
N SER A 18 11.93 -14.13 1.97
CA SER A 18 10.88 -14.17 0.93
C SER A 18 9.67 -15.02 1.34
N ASP A 19 9.88 -16.12 2.04
CA ASP A 19 8.81 -17.01 2.50
C ASP A 19 7.92 -16.32 3.54
N VAL A 20 8.53 -15.56 4.45
CA VAL A 20 7.80 -14.75 5.43
C VAL A 20 6.98 -13.67 4.71
N ILE A 21 7.57 -12.98 3.73
CA ILE A 21 6.87 -11.97 2.91
C ILE A 21 5.67 -12.60 2.19
N SER A 22 5.86 -13.75 1.56
CA SER A 22 4.79 -14.47 0.86
C SER A 22 3.67 -14.87 1.82
N GLY A 23 4.02 -15.40 3.01
CA GLY A 23 3.05 -15.74 4.05
C GLY A 23 2.27 -14.52 4.57
N LEU A 24 2.91 -13.35 4.64
CA LEU A 24 2.24 -12.11 5.06
C LEU A 24 1.16 -11.71 4.07
N LEU A 25 1.40 -11.81 2.76
CA LEU A 25 0.46 -11.35 1.72
C LEU A 25 -0.57 -12.42 1.31
N ASN A 26 -0.21 -13.70 1.30
CA ASN A 26 -0.97 -14.75 0.60
C ASN A 26 -1.65 -15.78 1.51
N THR A 27 -1.41 -15.76 2.84
CA THR A 27 -2.02 -16.76 3.73
C THR A 27 -3.55 -16.56 3.86
N PRO A 28 -4.37 -17.62 3.69
CA PRO A 28 -5.82 -17.54 3.83
C PRO A 28 -6.26 -17.04 5.21
N TYR A 29 -7.33 -16.24 5.22
CA TYR A 29 -7.88 -15.59 6.42
C TYR A 29 -8.16 -16.56 7.59
N ARG A 30 -8.58 -17.79 7.28
CA ARG A 30 -9.01 -18.80 8.27
C ARG A 30 -7.85 -19.51 8.99
N SER A 31 -6.62 -19.33 8.53
CA SER A 31 -5.44 -20.05 9.03
C SER A 31 -4.46 -19.17 9.82
N ALA A 32 -4.71 -17.85 9.88
CA ALA A 32 -3.77 -16.90 10.42
C ALA A 32 -3.99 -16.67 11.92
N LYS A 33 -3.16 -17.30 12.77
CA LYS A 33 -2.85 -16.77 14.11
C LYS A 33 -2.23 -15.36 13.93
N GLN A 34 -3.06 -14.32 13.89
CA GLN A 34 -2.81 -12.88 14.08
C GLN A 34 -1.72 -12.15 13.24
N ARG A 35 -0.71 -12.79 12.66
CA ARG A 35 0.37 -12.12 11.92
C ARG A 35 -0.05 -11.74 10.49
N GLY A 36 0.20 -10.49 10.10
CA GLY A 36 0.02 -9.99 8.74
C GLY A 36 -1.38 -9.47 8.38
N PHE A 37 -2.33 -9.46 9.32
CA PHE A 37 -3.71 -9.01 9.05
C PHE A 37 -3.78 -7.60 8.47
N GLY A 38 -3.01 -6.65 9.04
CA GLY A 38 -2.99 -5.27 8.58
C GLY A 38 -2.49 -5.13 7.14
N LEU A 39 -1.36 -5.76 6.81
CA LEU A 39 -0.78 -5.71 5.46
C LEU A 39 -1.71 -6.35 4.42
N ARG A 40 -2.36 -7.48 4.75
CA ARG A 40 -3.35 -8.10 3.86
C ARG A 40 -4.53 -7.19 3.60
N ASN A 41 -5.08 -6.60 4.65
CA ASN A 41 -6.24 -5.72 4.51
C ASN A 41 -5.92 -4.52 3.60
N VAL A 42 -4.75 -3.91 3.80
CA VAL A 42 -4.29 -2.83 2.92
C VAL A 42 -4.11 -3.32 1.48
N ASN A 43 -3.43 -4.46 1.28
CA ASN A 43 -3.21 -5.05 -0.05
C ASN A 43 -4.52 -5.33 -0.80
N GLU A 44 -5.49 -5.96 -0.14
CA GLU A 44 -6.78 -6.26 -0.76
C GLU A 44 -7.60 -5.00 -1.03
N ARG A 45 -7.57 -4.00 -0.13
CA ARG A 45 -8.23 -2.71 -0.37
C ARG A 45 -7.64 -1.98 -1.57
N LEU A 46 -6.31 -1.94 -1.70
CA LEU A 46 -5.66 -1.31 -2.85
C LEU A 46 -6.08 -1.99 -4.15
N LYS A 47 -6.09 -3.33 -4.18
CA LYS A 47 -6.53 -4.10 -5.34
C LYS A 47 -8.00 -3.85 -5.69
N MET A 48 -8.88 -3.81 -4.69
CA MET A 48 -10.31 -3.54 -4.89
C MET A 48 -10.58 -2.13 -5.42
N HIS A 49 -9.80 -1.12 -4.99
CA HIS A 49 -10.03 0.27 -5.38
C HIS A 49 -9.36 0.66 -6.70
N TYR A 50 -8.17 0.10 -6.99
CA TYR A 50 -7.35 0.55 -8.11
C TYR A 50 -7.08 -0.52 -9.17
N GLY A 51 -7.45 -1.77 -8.92
CA GLY A 51 -7.24 -2.91 -9.83
C GLY A 51 -6.24 -3.92 -9.27
N VAL A 52 -6.31 -5.17 -9.74
CA VAL A 52 -5.55 -6.30 -9.19
C VAL A 52 -4.03 -6.13 -9.22
N ASP A 53 -3.53 -5.27 -10.11
CA ASP A 53 -2.11 -4.94 -10.25
C ASP A 53 -1.61 -3.92 -9.21
N HIS A 54 -2.53 -3.28 -8.48
CA HIS A 54 -2.23 -2.25 -7.48
C HIS A 54 -2.29 -2.84 -6.06
N GLY A 55 -1.29 -3.66 -5.72
CA GLY A 55 -1.07 -4.20 -4.38
C GLY A 55 0.09 -3.56 -3.61
N LEU A 56 0.42 -4.13 -2.46
CA LEU A 56 1.65 -3.82 -1.74
C LEU A 56 2.85 -4.51 -2.40
N SER A 57 3.97 -3.77 -2.50
CA SER A 57 5.28 -4.35 -2.82
C SER A 57 6.15 -4.32 -1.57
N ILE A 58 6.65 -5.47 -1.14
CA ILE A 58 7.52 -5.59 0.04
C ILE A 58 8.90 -6.09 -0.41
N LYS A 59 9.94 -5.36 -0.04
CA LYS A 59 11.34 -5.78 -0.16
C LYS A 59 11.94 -5.82 1.22
N SER A 60 12.56 -6.93 1.61
CA SER A 60 13.20 -7.06 2.91
C SER A 60 14.49 -7.85 2.76
N THR A 61 15.45 -7.55 3.60
CA THR A 61 16.73 -8.27 3.64
C THR A 61 17.09 -8.49 5.10
N ILE A 62 17.38 -9.74 5.45
CA ILE A 62 17.76 -10.12 6.81
C ILE A 62 18.93 -9.25 7.28
N ASN A 63 18.81 -8.70 8.48
CA ASN A 63 19.75 -7.76 9.12
C ASN A 63 19.93 -6.40 8.43
N SER A 64 19.08 -6.06 7.45
CA SER A 64 19.13 -4.76 6.75
C SER A 64 17.81 -3.98 6.82
N GLY A 65 16.72 -4.60 7.25
CA GLY A 65 15.41 -3.96 7.39
C GLY A 65 14.44 -4.27 6.24
N THR A 66 13.39 -3.46 6.13
CA THR A 66 12.28 -3.66 5.19
C THR A 66 11.87 -2.36 4.53
N SER A 67 11.47 -2.45 3.26
CA SER A 67 10.81 -1.40 2.50
C SER A 67 9.45 -1.91 2.00
N VAL A 68 8.40 -1.15 2.31
CA VAL A 68 7.03 -1.39 1.82
C VAL A 68 6.63 -0.24 0.93
N GLU A 69 6.11 -0.55 -0.25
CA GLU A 69 5.73 0.42 -1.27
C GLU A 69 4.26 0.23 -1.68
N VAL A 70 3.54 1.35 -1.77
CA VAL A 70 2.17 1.47 -2.30
C VAL A 70 2.23 2.33 -3.56
N ARG A 71 1.65 1.84 -4.67
CA ARG A 71 1.48 2.60 -5.91
C ARG A 71 -0.01 2.83 -6.19
N ILE A 72 -0.42 4.09 -6.28
CA ILE A 72 -1.80 4.46 -6.63
C ILE A 72 -1.82 5.43 -7.82
N PRO A 73 -2.81 5.34 -8.72
CA PRO A 73 -2.99 6.30 -9.79
C PRO A 73 -3.19 7.72 -9.25
N PHE A 74 -2.46 8.69 -9.80
CA PHE A 74 -2.68 10.10 -9.54
C PHE A 74 -3.81 10.60 -10.43
N ARG A 75 -5.00 10.81 -9.84
CA ARG A 75 -6.15 11.42 -10.53
C ARG A 75 -6.39 12.81 -9.95
N LEU A 76 -6.31 13.84 -10.79
CA LEU A 76 -6.84 15.16 -10.45
C LEU A 76 -8.36 15.02 -10.38
N SER A 77 -8.96 15.25 -9.21
CA SER A 77 -10.41 15.31 -9.13
C SER A 77 -10.90 16.64 -9.73
N GLU A 78 -11.85 16.60 -10.66
CA GLU A 78 -12.53 17.80 -11.19
C GLU A 78 -13.15 18.65 -10.07
N ASN A 79 -13.47 18.05 -8.92
CA ASN A 79 -14.04 18.73 -7.75
C ASN A 79 -13.06 19.63 -6.97
N ALA A 80 -11.77 19.63 -7.29
CA ALA A 80 -10.80 20.49 -6.60
C ALA A 80 -11.03 21.97 -6.93
N GLU A 81 -11.44 22.30 -8.16
CA GLU A 81 -11.67 23.68 -8.59
C GLU A 81 -12.94 24.28 -7.94
N GLN A 82 -14.02 23.51 -7.81
CA GLN A 82 -15.28 23.98 -7.22
C GLN A 82 -15.15 24.33 -5.72
N LYS A 83 -14.25 23.66 -4.98
CA LYS A 83 -14.00 23.97 -3.56
C LYS A 83 -13.13 25.21 -3.34
N LEU A 84 -12.34 25.65 -4.33
CA LEU A 84 -11.62 26.92 -4.23
C LEU A 84 -12.54 28.12 -4.49
N ILE A 85 -13.50 28.00 -5.42
CA ILE A 85 -14.39 29.12 -5.78
C ILE A 85 -15.33 29.51 -4.63
N HIS A 86 -15.71 28.56 -3.76
CA HIS A 86 -16.62 28.83 -2.63
C HIS A 86 -15.94 29.34 -1.35
N ARG A 87 -14.60 29.40 -1.30
CA ARG A 87 -13.86 29.90 -0.12
C ARG A 87 -13.55 31.41 -0.18
N GLY A 88 -13.93 32.10 -1.25
CA GLY A 88 -13.68 33.53 -1.44
C GLY A 88 -14.85 34.47 -1.07
N ASN A 89 -16.02 33.94 -0.72
CA ASN A 89 -17.23 34.74 -0.42
C ASN A 89 -17.80 34.41 0.98
N SER A 90 -17.00 34.59 2.01
CA SER A 90 -17.46 34.65 3.41
C SER A 90 -16.76 35.78 4.13
#